data_AF-A0A1Q6XCT2-F1
#
_entry.id   AF-A0A1Q6XCT2-F1
#
_cell.length_a   1.000
_cell.length_b   1.000
_cell.length_c   1.000
_cell.angle_alpha   90.00
_cell.angle_beta   90.00
_cell.angle_gamma   90.00
#
_symmetry.space_group_name_H-M   'P 1'
#
loop_
_entity.id
_entity.type
_entity.pdbx_description
1 polymer ?
#
loop_
_entity_poly.entity_id
_entity_poly.type
_entity_poly.pdbx_seq_one_letter_code
_entity_poly.pdbx_strand_id
1 'polypeptide(L)' 'MAITMTSIRLDTHLADEAVKVLGVKSRTEAVHVALREIVALKRFKDLMKKDAGKLSFAGHGE' A
#
# COMPACT_ATOMS: atom_id res chain seq x y z
N MET A 1 -4.21 2.56 -18.60
CA MET A 1 -5.68 2.41 -18.40
C MET A 1 -6.19 3.73 -17.87
N ALA A 2 -7.23 4.31 -18.48
CA ALA A 2 -7.87 5.49 -17.92
C ALA A 2 -8.45 5.12 -16.55
N ILE A 3 -8.03 5.82 -15.51
CA ILE A 3 -8.55 5.62 -14.17
C ILE A 3 -9.94 6.27 -14.15
N THR A 4 -10.98 5.47 -13.91
CA THR A 4 -12.33 6.00 -13.72
C THR A 4 -12.34 6.84 -12.45
N MET A 5 -12.58 8.14 -12.59
CA MET A 5 -12.68 9.04 -11.45
C MET A 5 -14.06 8.92 -10.83
N THR A 6 -14.13 8.91 -9.50
CA THR A 6 -15.39 8.86 -8.75
C THR A 6 -15.33 9.87 -7.62
N SER A 7 -16.41 10.61 -7.42
CA SER A 7 -16.54 11.55 -6.31
C SER A 7 -16.96 10.82 -5.05
N ILE A 8 -16.12 10.87 -4.01
CA ILE A 8 -16.41 10.31 -2.70
C ILE A 8 -16.28 11.41 -1.64
N ARG A 9 -17.02 11.28 -0.53
CA ARG A 9 -16.78 12.11 0.66
C ARG A 9 -15.60 11.53 1.41
N LEU A 10 -14.61 12.38 1.70
CA LEU A 10 -13.38 12.02 2.39
C LEU A 10 -13.02 13.16 3.34
N ASP A 11 -12.44 12.82 4.50
CA ASP A 11 -11.85 13.82 5.38
C ASP A 11 -10.68 14.51 4.66
N THR A 12 -10.83 15.82 4.45
CA THR A 12 -9.85 16.64 3.74
C THR A 12 -8.55 16.79 4.51
N HIS A 13 -8.59 16.84 5.85
CA HIS A 13 -7.39 16.98 6.67
C HIS A 13 -6.52 15.72 6.60
N LEU A 14 -7.15 14.55 6.70
CA LEU A 14 -6.46 13.28 6.53
C LEU A 14 -5.82 13.16 5.14
N ALA A 15 -6.54 13.58 4.09
CA ALA A 15 -6.02 13.56 2.74
C ALA A 15 -4.81 14.50 2.56
N ASP A 16 -4.85 15.70 3.16
CA ASP A 16 -3.74 16.66 3.11
C ASP A 16 -2.53 16.18 3.93
N GLU A 17 -2.75 15.50 5.05
CA GLU A 17 -1.68 14.84 5.82
C GLU A 17 -1.03 13.71 5.00
N ALA A 18 -1.84 12.87 4.35
CA ALA A 18 -1.34 11.81 3.48
C ALA A 18 -0.49 12.35 2.33
N VAL A 19 -0.86 13.50 1.74
CA VAL A 19 -0.04 14.18 0.73
C VAL A 19 1.35 14.51 1.25
N LYS A 20 1.44 15.02 2.49
CA LYS A 20 2.73 15.38 3.12
C LYS A 20 3.56 14.15 3.46
N VAL A 21 2.96 13.14 4.08
CA VAL A 21 3.64 11.91 4.50
C VAL A 21 4.16 11.12 3.29
N LEU A 22 3.37 11.06 2.22
CA LEU A 22 3.72 10.32 1.00
C LEU A 22 4.56 11.15 0.01
N GLY A 23 4.72 12.46 0.24
CA GLY A 23 5.52 13.34 -0.62
C GLY A 23 4.95 13.54 -2.03
N VAL A 24 3.64 13.36 -2.20
CA VAL A 24 2.95 13.43 -3.49
C VAL A 24 2.38 14.82 -3.75
N LYS A 25 1.89 15.09 -4.97
CA LYS A 25 1.44 16.44 -5.36
C LYS A 25 -0.06 16.66 -5.22
N SER A 26 -0.85 15.61 -5.09
CA SER A 26 -2.31 15.71 -5.06
C SER A 26 -2.94 14.73 -4.06
N ARG A 27 -4.10 15.13 -3.52
CA ARG A 27 -4.91 14.27 -2.65
C ARG A 27 -5.36 12.98 -3.35
N THR A 28 -5.69 13.05 -4.64
CA THR A 28 -6.05 11.87 -5.44
C THR A 28 -4.90 10.87 -5.53
N GLU A 29 -3.67 11.36 -5.73
CA GLU A 29 -2.48 10.53 -5.78
C GLU A 29 -2.19 9.91 -4.41
N ALA A 30 -2.31 10.68 -3.33
CA ALA A 30 -2.14 10.19 -1.97
C ALA A 30 -3.11 9.02 -1.67
N VAL A 31 -4.38 9.16 -2.06
CA VAL A 31 -5.38 8.10 -1.90
C VAL A 31 -5.03 6.87 -2.72
N HIS A 32 -4.61 7.02 -3.98
CA HIS A 32 -4.22 5.88 -4.81
C HIS A 32 -3.02 5.12 -4.25
N VAL A 33 -1.99 5.83 -3.79
CA VAL A 33 -0.81 5.23 -3.19
C VAL A 33 -1.19 4.51 -1.91
N ALA A 34 -1.93 5.15 -1.00
CA ALA A 34 -2.36 4.53 0.25
C ALA A 34 -3.16 3.23 0.02
N LEU A 35 -4.08 3.22 -0.96
CA LEU A 35 -4.85 2.03 -1.32
C LEU A 35 -3.98 0.92 -1.93
N ARG A 36 -2.96 1.27 -2.72
CA ARG A 36 -2.02 0.29 -3.25
C ARG A 36 -1.20 -0.35 -2.13
N GLU A 37 -0.68 0.47 -1.22
CA GLU A 37 0.15 0.01 -0.09
C GLU A 37 -0.63 -0.94 0.83
N ILE A 38 -1.87 -0.62 1.19
CA ILE A 38 -2.65 -1.51 2.09
C ILE A 38 -2.97 -2.86 1.44
N VAL A 39 -3.24 -2.87 0.14
CA VAL A 39 -3.47 -4.11 -0.62
C VAL A 39 -2.18 -4.91 -0.75
N ALA A 40 -1.05 -4.24 -1.02
CA ALA A 40 0.26 -4.88 -1.09
C ALA A 40 0.66 -5.48 0.26
N LEU A 41 0.42 -4.76 1.36
CA LEU A 41 0.69 -5.23 2.73
C LEU A 41 -0.14 -6.48 3.07
N LYS A 42 -1.42 -6.51 2.69
CA LYS A 42 -2.24 -7.72 2.83
C LYS A 42 -1.66 -8.87 1.99
N ARG A 43 -1.31 -8.57 0.73
CA ARG A 43 -0.45 -9.34 -0.20
C ARG A 43 0.65 -10.11 0.53
N PHE A 44 1.51 -9.30 1.15
CA PHE A 44 2.70 -9.72 1.84
C PHE A 44 2.38 -10.56 3.08
N LYS A 45 1.41 -10.16 3.91
CA LYS A 45 1.00 -10.93 5.09
C LYS A 45 0.49 -12.32 4.72
N ASP A 46 -0.28 -12.43 3.65
CA ASP A 46 -0.81 -13.72 3.17
C ASP A 46 0.33 -14.62 2.66
N LEU A 47 1.29 -14.06 1.92
CA LEU A 47 2.49 -14.77 1.49
C LEU A 47 3.30 -15.28 2.69
N MET A 48 3.62 -14.37 3.62
CA MET A 48 4.37 -14.72 4.84
C MET A 48 3.66 -15.82 5.63
N LYS A 49 2.33 -15.77 5.78
CA LYS A 49 1.57 -16.81 6.47
C LYS A 49 1.60 -18.15 5.74
N LYS A 50 1.52 -18.15 4.41
CA LYS A 50 1.53 -19.38 3.60
C LYS A 50 2.86 -20.13 3.73
N ASP A 51 3.95 -19.36 3.74
CA ASP A 51 5.31 -19.87 3.56
C ASP A 51 6.16 -19.80 4.85
N ALA A 52 5.62 -19.24 5.94
CA ALA A 52 6.25 -19.21 7.26
C ALA A 52 6.67 -20.62 7.70
N GLY A 53 7.96 -20.77 8.02
CA GLY A 53 8.55 -22.03 8.47
C GLY A 53 8.71 -23.09 7.37
N LYS A 54 8.32 -22.81 6.12
CA LYS A 54 8.44 -23.73 4.98
C LYS A 54 9.55 -23.35 4.01
N LEU A 55 9.97 -22.08 4.02
CA LEU A 55 11.04 -21.59 3.16
C LEU A 55 12.39 -21.79 3.83
N SER A 56 13.34 -22.33 3.09
CA SER A 56 14.77 -22.26 3.39
C SER A 56 15.40 -21.16 2.54
N PHE A 57 16.29 -20.36 3.13
CA PHE A 57 17.10 -19.41 2.38
C PHE A 57 18.38 -20.11 1.95
N ALA A 58 18.73 -20.05 0.66
CA ALA A 58 20.01 -20.59 0.19
C ALA A 58 21.14 -19.81 0.87
N GLY A 59 21.93 -20.49 1.70
CA GLY A 59 22.97 -19.89 2.57
C GLY A 59 22.57 -19.70 4.04
N HIS A 60 21.40 -20.17 4.50
CA HIS A 60 21.09 -20.18 5.93
C HIS A 60 21.87 -21.28 6.65
N GLY A 61 22.97 -20.90 7.33
CA GLY A 61 23.82 -21.83 8.08
C GLY A 61 25.20 -22.12 7.46
N GLU A 62 25.60 -21.38 6.43
CA GLU A 62 27.02 -21.23 6.03
C GLU A 62 27.72 -20.11 6.82
#